data_AF-A0A1T2XH13-F1
#
_entry.id   AF-A0A1T2XH13-F1
#
_cell.length_a   1.000
_cell.length_b   1.000
_cell.length_c   1.000
_cell.angle_alpha   90.00
_cell.angle_beta   90.00
_cell.angle_gamma   90.00
#
_symmetry.space_group_name_H-M   'P 1'
#
loop_
_entity.id
_entity.type
_entity.pdbx_description
1 polymer ?
#
loop_
_entity_poly.entity_id
_entity_poly.type
_entity_poly.pdbx_seq_one_letter_code
_entity_poly.pdbx_strand_id
1 'polypeptide(L)'
;MLDTASGAVKTIVNQKVLDVRLHQGSFYYTVNAKAIDYQAGVLYEYKIATGQNKKRSEHSVSTYYVGGAGAYYTADGYEPGLYRMNSDGSSTRLAADNIRNMIVAENGVAYTLTYESGIYTVK
;
A
#
# COMPACT_ATOMS: atom_id res chain seq x y z
N MET A 1 -3.95 17.71 14.92
CA MET A 1 -5.23 16.98 15.02
C MET A 1 -6.13 17.48 13.90
N LEU A 2 -6.65 16.61 13.04
CA LEU A 2 -7.62 17.01 12.02
C LEU A 2 -8.92 17.36 12.77
N ASP A 3 -9.32 18.61 12.71
CA ASP A 3 -10.56 19.08 13.29
C ASP A 3 -11.72 18.55 12.43
N THR A 4 -12.43 17.56 12.95
CA THR A 4 -13.59 16.96 12.30
C THR A 4 -14.90 17.67 12.67
N ALA A 5 -14.86 18.68 13.54
CA ALA A 5 -16.04 19.34 14.09
C ALA A 5 -16.35 20.69 13.41
N SER A 6 -15.36 21.40 12.86
CA SER A 6 -15.57 22.72 12.25
C SER A 6 -15.95 22.71 10.77
N GLY A 7 -15.93 21.54 10.11
CA GLY A 7 -16.14 21.45 8.66
C GLY A 7 -15.05 22.16 7.82
N ALA A 8 -13.99 22.65 8.45
CA ALA A 8 -12.89 23.33 7.77
C ALA A 8 -12.09 22.34 6.93
N VAL A 9 -12.15 22.48 5.61
CA VAL A 9 -11.38 21.68 4.67
C VAL A 9 -9.92 22.14 4.69
N LYS A 10 -9.00 21.20 4.95
CA LYS A 10 -7.55 21.44 4.92
C LYS A 10 -6.88 20.49 3.94
N THR A 11 -6.12 21.06 3.00
CA THR A 11 -5.20 20.27 2.16
C THR A 11 -3.99 19.85 3.00
N ILE A 12 -3.79 18.54 3.15
CA ILE A 12 -2.65 17.95 3.87
C ILE A 12 -1.57 17.39 2.93
N VAL A 13 -1.95 17.08 1.69
CA VAL A 13 -1.08 16.56 0.64
C VAL A 13 -1.49 17.26 -0.66
N ASN A 14 -0.57 17.99 -1.30
CA ASN A 14 -0.84 18.77 -2.52
C ASN A 14 -0.35 18.03 -3.77
N GLN A 15 -0.92 16.86 -4.04
CA GLN A 15 -0.68 16.05 -5.24
C GLN A 15 -1.91 15.17 -5.51
N LYS A 16 -2.03 14.64 -6.73
CA LYS A 16 -3.11 13.71 -7.08
C LYS A 16 -2.83 12.35 -6.42
N VAL A 17 -3.56 12.05 -5.36
CA VAL A 17 -3.46 10.79 -4.61
C VAL A 17 -4.54 9.81 -5.04
N LEU A 18 -4.22 8.52 -4.93
CA LEU A 18 -5.12 7.39 -5.25
C LEU A 18 -5.16 6.43 -4.05
N ASP A 19 -6.20 5.59 -3.99
CA ASP A 19 -6.44 4.55 -2.96
C ASP A 19 -6.02 5.00 -1.54
N VAL A 20 -6.70 6.03 -0.99
CA VAL A 20 -6.38 6.58 0.34
C VAL A 20 -6.97 5.69 1.44
N ARG A 21 -6.14 5.32 2.41
CA ARG A 21 -6.53 4.52 3.58
C ARG A 21 -6.06 5.17 4.88
N LEU A 22 -6.91 5.16 5.91
CA LEU A 22 -6.58 5.62 7.25
C LEU A 22 -6.26 4.44 8.15
N HIS A 23 -5.08 4.43 8.77
CA HIS A 23 -4.72 3.43 9.76
C HIS A 23 -3.80 4.04 10.83
N GLN A 24 -4.13 3.81 12.11
CA GLN A 24 -3.33 4.22 13.28
C GLN A 24 -2.78 5.66 13.24
N GLY A 25 -3.61 6.63 12.82
CA GLY A 25 -3.20 8.04 12.79
C GLY A 25 -2.32 8.45 11.60
N SER A 26 -2.20 7.58 10.60
CA SER A 26 -1.54 7.87 9.32
C SER A 26 -2.50 7.65 8.15
N PHE A 27 -2.39 8.50 7.12
CA PHE A 27 -2.92 8.20 5.81
C PHE A 27 -1.89 7.46 4.99
N TYR A 28 -2.32 6.39 4.33
CA TYR A 28 -1.56 5.67 3.32
C TYR A 28 -2.23 5.90 1.98
N TYR A 29 -1.45 6.11 0.94
CA TYR A 29 -1.98 6.42 -0.38
C TYR A 29 -0.92 6.19 -1.46
N THR A 30 -1.36 5.96 -2.69
CA THR A 30 -0.48 5.84 -3.84
C THR A 30 -0.48 7.10 -4.69
N VAL A 31 0.62 7.32 -5.40
CA VAL A 31 0.77 8.39 -6.38
C VAL A 31 1.40 7.80 -7.63
N ASN A 32 0.81 8.09 -8.79
CA ASN A 32 1.42 7.79 -10.08
C ASN A 32 1.33 9.01 -11.00
N ALA A 33 2.15 9.03 -12.07
CA ALA A 33 2.30 10.19 -12.94
C ALA A 33 0.99 10.61 -13.64
N LYS A 34 0.06 9.67 -13.85
CA LYS A 34 -1.18 9.90 -14.60
C LYS A 34 -2.41 10.08 -13.70
N ALA A 35 -2.30 9.83 -12.40
CA ALA A 35 -3.40 9.74 -11.45
C ALA A 35 -4.51 8.77 -11.90
N ILE A 36 -4.13 7.56 -12.28
CA ILE A 36 -5.04 6.51 -12.75
C ILE A 36 -5.00 5.31 -11.80
N ASP A 37 -6.15 4.91 -11.26
CA ASP A 37 -6.26 3.89 -10.19
C ASP A 37 -5.66 2.52 -10.54
N TYR A 38 -5.76 2.09 -11.79
CA TYR A 38 -5.24 0.79 -12.24
C TYR A 38 -3.77 0.82 -12.66
N GLN A 39 -3.06 1.94 -12.49
CA GLN A 39 -1.63 2.02 -12.75
C GLN A 39 -0.84 1.96 -11.45
N ALA A 40 0.21 1.14 -11.47
CA ALA A 40 1.13 1.06 -10.35
C ALA A 40 1.75 2.43 -10.01
N GLY A 41 1.96 2.68 -8.74
CA GLY A 41 2.45 3.96 -8.22
C GLY A 41 3.43 3.81 -7.06
N VAL A 42 3.79 4.92 -6.45
CA VAL A 42 4.62 4.93 -5.24
C VAL A 42 3.70 5.05 -4.03
N LEU A 43 3.88 4.19 -3.03
CA LEU A 43 3.13 4.26 -1.78
C LEU A 43 3.79 5.26 -0.82
N TYR A 44 2.97 6.10 -0.21
CA TYR A 44 3.34 7.08 0.79
C TYR A 44 2.58 6.87 2.10
N GLU A 45 3.19 7.33 3.19
CA GLU A 45 2.58 7.47 4.51
C GLU A 45 2.64 8.95 4.92
N TYR A 46 1.48 9.52 5.23
CA TYR A 46 1.35 10.83 5.86
C TYR A 46 0.93 10.68 7.32
N LYS A 47 1.81 11.06 8.25
CA LYS A 47 1.54 11.04 9.68
C LYS A 47 0.76 12.28 10.10
N ILE A 48 -0.46 12.11 10.59
CA ILE A 48 -1.35 13.22 10.94
C ILE A 48 -0.78 14.05 12.10
N ALA A 49 -0.12 13.40 13.05
CA ALA A 49 0.42 14.05 14.24
C ALA A 49 1.57 15.03 13.93
N THR A 50 2.42 14.69 12.96
CA THR A 50 3.65 15.45 12.66
C THR A 50 3.60 16.18 11.32
N GLY A 51 2.63 15.86 10.47
CA GLY A 51 2.58 16.32 9.08
C GLY A 51 3.68 15.70 8.19
N GLN A 52 4.41 14.69 8.69
CA GLN A 52 5.47 14.04 7.93
C GLN A 52 4.89 13.21 6.80
N ASN A 53 5.40 13.42 5.58
CA ASN A 53 5.07 12.61 4.40
C ASN A 53 6.30 11.80 3.97
N LYS A 54 6.22 10.46 3.96
CA LYS A 54 7.36 9.57 3.68
C LYS A 54 6.99 8.53 2.61
N LYS A 55 7.89 8.29 1.64
CA LYS A 55 7.82 7.15 0.72
C LYS A 55 7.98 5.83 1.50
N ARG A 56 7.13 4.85 1.22
CA ARG A 56 7.10 3.57 1.94
C ARG A 56 7.42 2.34 1.07
N SER A 57 7.20 2.40 -0.23
CA SER A 57 7.48 1.26 -1.12
C SER A 57 8.83 1.39 -1.80
N GLU A 58 9.57 0.28 -1.91
CA GLU A 58 10.79 0.23 -2.73
C GLU A 58 10.44 0.10 -4.22
N HIS A 59 9.48 -0.77 -4.53
CA HIS A 59 8.96 -0.99 -5.88
C HIS A 59 7.68 -0.19 -6.17
N SER A 60 7.27 -0.22 -7.43
CA SER A 60 5.96 0.29 -7.85
C SER A 60 4.84 -0.61 -7.32
N VAL A 61 3.82 0.00 -6.73
CA VAL A 61 2.73 -0.65 -6.00
C VAL A 61 1.48 -0.67 -6.88
N SER A 62 1.00 -1.86 -7.20
CA SER A 62 -0.24 -2.07 -7.95
C SER A 62 -1.46 -2.12 -7.03
N THR A 63 -1.34 -2.84 -5.91
CA THR A 63 -2.32 -2.79 -4.81
C THR A 63 -1.61 -2.95 -3.47
N TYR A 64 -2.25 -2.49 -2.39
CA TYR A 64 -1.68 -2.58 -1.06
C TYR A 64 -2.72 -2.85 0.03
N TYR A 65 -2.23 -3.27 1.19
CA TYR A 65 -2.96 -3.44 2.43
C TYR A 65 -2.17 -2.79 3.55
N VAL A 66 -2.87 -2.10 4.46
CA VAL A 66 -2.34 -1.66 5.75
C VAL A 66 -3.40 -1.94 6.80
N GLY A 67 -3.02 -2.66 7.86
CA GLY A 67 -3.91 -3.02 8.95
C GLY A 67 -3.16 -3.67 10.12
N GLY A 68 -3.91 -4.25 11.06
CA GLY A 68 -3.34 -4.89 12.25
C GLY A 68 -2.38 -6.04 11.94
N ALA A 69 -2.56 -6.73 10.81
CA ALA A 69 -1.66 -7.79 10.33
C ALA A 69 -0.33 -7.26 9.76
N GLY A 70 -0.21 -5.94 9.53
CA GLY A 70 0.96 -5.30 8.95
C GLY A 70 0.64 -4.55 7.65
N ALA A 71 1.69 -4.25 6.89
CA ALA A 71 1.61 -3.57 5.60
C ALA A 71 2.16 -4.46 4.49
N TYR A 72 1.39 -4.63 3.42
CA TYR A 72 1.72 -5.51 2.30
C TYR A 72 1.38 -4.81 0.99
N TYR A 73 2.06 -5.17 -0.08
CA TYR A 73 1.76 -4.67 -1.40
C TYR A 73 2.11 -5.68 -2.48
N THR A 74 1.48 -5.54 -3.64
CA THR A 74 1.90 -6.24 -4.86
C THR A 74 2.63 -5.28 -5.77
N ALA A 75 3.66 -5.79 -6.44
CA ALA A 75 4.35 -5.11 -7.52
C ALA A 75 4.18 -5.90 -8.82
N ASP A 76 4.13 -5.18 -9.94
CA ASP A 76 4.15 -5.75 -11.29
C ASP A 76 5.42 -5.28 -12.04
N GLY A 77 5.70 -5.88 -13.19
CA GLY A 77 6.77 -5.44 -14.08
C GLY A 77 8.07 -6.20 -13.86
N TYR A 78 9.19 -5.48 -13.66
CA TYR A 78 10.53 -6.08 -13.64
C TYR A 78 10.78 -6.99 -12.44
N GLU A 79 10.23 -6.62 -11.27
CA GLU A 79 10.30 -7.41 -10.04
C GLU A 79 8.88 -7.64 -9.51
N PRO A 80 8.09 -8.52 -10.16
CA PRO A 80 6.70 -8.74 -9.78
C PRO A 80 6.64 -9.55 -8.48
N GLY A 81 5.70 -9.27 -7.59
CA GLY A 81 5.64 -10.07 -6.37
C GLY A 81 4.66 -9.58 -5.33
N LEU A 82 4.54 -10.39 -4.29
CA LEU A 82 3.94 -10.02 -3.02
C LEU A 82 5.06 -9.60 -2.06
N TYR A 83 4.93 -8.43 -1.47
CA TYR A 83 5.91 -7.84 -0.57
C TYR A 83 5.27 -7.49 0.77
N ARG A 84 6.01 -7.75 1.85
CA ARG A 84 5.74 -7.19 3.17
C ARG A 84 6.60 -5.94 3.36
N MET A 85 6.01 -4.84 3.78
CA MET A 85 6.75 -3.65 4.20
C MET A 85 7.25 -3.82 5.64
N ASN A 86 8.52 -3.54 5.83
CA ASN A 86 9.14 -3.44 7.13
C ASN A 86 8.96 -2.04 7.72
N SER A 87 9.13 -1.92 9.03
CA SER A 87 8.92 -0.67 9.77
C SER A 87 9.91 0.43 9.36
N ASP A 88 11.13 0.06 9.01
CA ASP A 88 12.20 0.95 8.53
C ASP A 88 11.92 1.55 7.14
N GLY A 89 11.07 0.89 6.34
CA GLY A 89 10.71 1.26 4.97
C GLY A 89 11.31 0.35 3.89
N SER A 90 12.08 -0.68 4.29
CA SER A 90 12.49 -1.76 3.39
C SER A 90 11.34 -2.73 3.12
N SER A 91 11.49 -3.61 2.13
CA SER A 91 10.50 -4.64 1.80
C SER A 91 11.10 -6.04 1.81
N THR A 92 10.31 -7.02 2.23
CA THR A 92 10.63 -8.45 2.11
C THR A 92 9.70 -9.08 1.07
N ARG A 93 10.27 -9.63 0.00
CA ARG A 93 9.52 -10.35 -1.03
C ARG A 93 9.10 -11.72 -0.49
N LEU A 94 7.80 -11.96 -0.43
CA LEU A 94 7.20 -13.19 0.07
C LEU A 94 6.88 -14.19 -1.05
N ALA A 95 6.55 -13.68 -2.24
CA ALA A 95 6.32 -14.48 -3.44
C ALA A 95 6.89 -13.76 -4.66
N ALA A 96 7.55 -14.52 -5.54
CA ALA A 96 8.29 -14.02 -6.68
C ALA A 96 7.55 -14.25 -8.01
N ASP A 97 6.31 -13.78 -8.11
CA ASP A 97 5.44 -13.98 -9.27
C ASP A 97 4.42 -12.83 -9.42
N ASN A 98 3.67 -12.80 -10.52
CA ASN A 98 2.62 -11.85 -10.82
C ASN A 98 1.38 -12.18 -9.98
N ILE A 99 1.10 -11.32 -9.01
CA ILE A 99 -0.01 -11.51 -8.07
C ILE A 99 -1.27 -10.83 -8.61
N ARG A 100 -2.34 -11.60 -8.80
CA ARG A 100 -3.63 -11.07 -9.28
C ARG A 100 -4.48 -10.48 -8.17
N ASN A 101 -4.55 -11.16 -7.03
CA ASN A 101 -5.32 -10.75 -5.86
C ASN A 101 -4.55 -11.13 -4.59
N MET A 102 -4.72 -10.35 -3.53
CA MET A 102 -4.27 -10.71 -2.19
C MET A 102 -5.33 -10.39 -1.14
N ILE A 103 -5.39 -11.23 -0.10
CA ILE A 103 -6.16 -11.01 1.12
C ILE A 103 -5.19 -11.19 2.28
N VAL A 104 -5.14 -10.21 3.17
CA VAL A 104 -4.26 -10.21 4.34
C VAL A 104 -5.09 -10.43 5.60
N ALA A 105 -4.66 -11.37 6.43
CA ALA A 105 -5.21 -11.66 7.75
C ALA A 105 -4.09 -11.87 8.77
N GLU A 106 -4.43 -11.96 10.06
CA GLU A 106 -3.44 -12.14 11.14
C GLU A 106 -2.59 -13.41 10.99
N ASN A 107 -3.14 -14.44 10.34
CA ASN A 107 -2.48 -15.73 10.15
C ASN A 107 -1.70 -15.85 8.84
N GLY A 108 -1.62 -14.78 8.02
CA GLY A 108 -0.85 -14.75 6.78
C GLY A 108 -1.56 -14.04 5.64
N VAL A 109 -1.02 -14.24 4.43
CA VAL A 109 -1.57 -13.71 3.19
C VAL A 109 -2.04 -14.85 2.31
N ALA A 110 -3.29 -14.79 1.84
CA ALA A 110 -3.79 -15.64 0.77
C ALA A 110 -3.75 -14.86 -0.54
N TYR A 111 -3.33 -15.50 -1.63
CA TYR A 111 -3.19 -14.84 -2.92
C TYR A 111 -3.46 -15.78 -4.10
N THR A 112 -3.72 -15.19 -5.26
CA THR A 112 -3.85 -15.89 -6.54
C THR A 112 -2.81 -15.36 -7.50
N LEU A 113 -2.24 -16.23 -8.32
CA LEU A 113 -1.32 -15.84 -9.39
C LEU A 113 -2.08 -15.43 -10.65
N THR A 114 -1.47 -14.60 -11.48
CA THR A 114 -2.08 -14.14 -12.74
C THR A 114 -2.21 -15.27 -13.77
N TYR A 115 -1.25 -16.19 -13.79
CA TYR A 115 -1.12 -17.21 -14.84
C TYR A 115 -1.30 -18.65 -14.35
N GLU A 116 -1.46 -18.86 -13.04
CA GLU A 116 -1.65 -20.19 -12.45
C GLU A 116 -3.02 -20.32 -11.77
N SER A 117 -3.51 -21.56 -11.71
CA SER A 117 -4.75 -21.88 -11.01
C SER A 117 -4.45 -22.25 -9.56
N GLY A 118 -5.21 -21.68 -8.64
CA GLY A 118 -5.15 -22.04 -7.22
C GLY A 118 -5.23 -20.85 -6.28
N ILE A 119 -5.31 -21.16 -5.00
CA ILE A 119 -5.16 -20.20 -3.90
C ILE A 119 -3.90 -20.61 -3.14
N TYR A 120 -2.97 -19.67 -3.02
CA TYR A 120 -1.67 -19.85 -2.39
C TYR A 120 -1.65 -19.09 -1.07
N THR A 121 -0.78 -19.50 -0.14
CA THR A 121 -0.63 -18.80 1.14
C THR A 121 0.83 -18.61 1.50
N VAL A 122 1.12 -17.54 2.24
CA VAL A 122 2.44 -17.25 2.82
C VAL A 122 2.27 -16.55 4.17
N LYS A 123 3.28 -16.64 5.05
CA LYS A 123 3.30 -16.02 6.38
C LYS A 123 4.53 -15.15 6.54
#